data_AF-A0A415IJ69-F1
#
_entry.id   AF-A0A415IJ69-F1
#
_cell.length_a   1.000
_cell.length_b   1.000
_cell.length_c   1.000
_cell.angle_alpha   90.00
_cell.angle_beta   90.00
_cell.angle_gamma   90.00
#
_symmetry.space_group_name_H-M   'P 1'
#
loop_
_entity.id
_entity.type
_entity.pdbx_description
1 polymer ?
#
loop_
_entity_poly.entity_id
_entity_poly.type
_entity_poly.pdbx_seq_one_letter_code
_entity_poly.pdbx_strand_id
1 'polypeptide(L)'
;MNRSGIETYELLRLDEVALAGYFDLDDTRFEEWYEKNRAVGDRLYSAILDRKIDLVAFRGTENGRFYSILTRSAKQEGALQLTDIDCKGPIGHRRLTNQKMLDLPGYGAVLAAVPDISKCNERDILQAIGFEQKGDRSLKEKAAIGREGSKQLEAARNRVGLENFDGRDFR
;
A
#
# COMPACT_ATOMS: atom_id res chain seq x y z
N MET A 1 -11.46 -6.84 24.23
CA MET A 1 -10.28 -6.04 23.87
C MET A 1 -9.44 -6.84 22.88
N ASN A 2 -9.11 -6.22 21.73
CA ASN A 2 -8.37 -6.67 20.52
C ASN A 2 -8.49 -8.13 20.07
N ARG A 3 -9.53 -8.44 19.29
CA ARG A 3 -9.70 -9.75 18.60
C ARG A 3 -8.83 -9.92 17.34
N SER A 4 -8.25 -8.84 16.79
CA SER A 4 -7.58 -8.86 15.49
C SER A 4 -6.06 -8.71 15.56
N GLY A 5 -5.47 -8.28 16.69
CA GLY A 5 -4.01 -8.10 16.82
C GLY A 5 -3.41 -7.06 15.87
N ILE A 6 -4.24 -6.23 15.21
CA ILE A 6 -3.79 -5.18 14.30
C ILE A 6 -3.12 -4.08 15.10
N GLU A 7 -1.90 -3.72 14.71
CA GLU A 7 -1.17 -2.58 15.26
C GLU A 7 -1.24 -1.41 14.28
N THR A 8 -1.57 -0.21 14.77
CA THR A 8 -1.65 0.99 13.94
C THR A 8 -0.45 1.91 14.18
N TYR A 9 0.08 2.47 13.09
CA TYR A 9 1.18 3.42 13.10
C TYR A 9 0.73 4.68 12.37
N GLU A 10 0.89 5.84 12.98
CA GLU A 10 0.56 7.12 12.37
C GLU A 10 1.86 7.81 11.92
N LEU A 11 1.93 8.16 10.64
CA LEU A 11 3.08 8.85 10.08
C LEU A 11 2.99 10.34 10.34
N LEU A 12 4.13 10.96 10.60
CA LEU A 12 4.24 12.40 10.79
C LEU A 12 3.85 13.14 9.50
N ARG A 13 3.19 14.29 9.65
CA ARG A 13 2.69 15.13 8.55
C ARG A 13 3.82 16.01 7.99
N LEU A 14 4.68 15.45 7.12
CA LEU A 14 5.76 16.22 6.51
C LEU A 14 5.26 17.33 5.57
N ASP A 15 4.01 17.29 5.09
CA ASP A 15 3.39 18.40 4.36
C ASP A 15 3.27 19.66 5.24
N GLU A 16 2.90 19.48 6.51
CA GLU A 16 2.78 20.58 7.47
C GLU A 16 4.15 21.20 7.77
N VAL A 17 5.18 20.37 7.90
CA VAL A 17 6.55 20.85 8.17
C VAL A 17 7.21 21.41 6.92
N ALA A 18 6.97 20.84 5.74
CA ALA A 18 7.45 21.40 4.48
C ALA A 18 6.82 22.79 4.23
N LEU A 19 5.53 22.96 4.56
CA LEU A 19 4.87 24.25 4.49
C LEU A 19 5.42 25.23 5.52
N ALA A 20 5.63 24.79 6.77
CA ALA A 20 6.24 25.62 7.81
C ALA A 20 7.67 26.06 7.43
N GLY A 21 8.49 25.14 6.91
CA GLY A 21 9.84 25.42 6.43
C GLY A 21 9.91 26.37 5.22
N TYR A 22 8.81 26.46 4.44
CA TYR A 22 8.69 27.47 3.41
C TYR A 22 8.53 28.89 3.99
N PHE A 23 7.92 29.02 5.18
CA PHE A 23 7.73 30.29 5.88
C PHE A 23 8.83 30.59 6.91
N ASP A 24 9.52 29.57 7.42
CA ASP A 24 10.59 29.65 8.39
C ASP A 24 11.76 28.75 7.98
N LEU A 25 12.80 29.36 7.38
CA LEU A 25 13.95 28.64 6.83
C LEU A 25 14.82 27.97 7.90
N ASP A 26 14.62 28.30 9.19
CA ASP A 26 15.30 27.66 10.32
C ASP A 26 14.54 26.42 10.82
N ASP A 27 13.38 26.09 10.25
CA ASP A 27 12.63 24.88 10.58
C ASP A 27 13.27 23.63 9.95
N THR A 28 14.22 23.04 10.67
CA THR A 28 14.94 21.83 10.26
C THR A 28 14.21 20.53 10.62
N ARG A 29 12.96 20.58 11.10
CA ARG A 29 12.23 19.39 11.60
C ARG A 29 11.90 18.40 10.47
N PHE A 30 11.91 18.84 9.22
CA PHE A 30 11.55 18.02 8.07
C PHE A 30 12.43 16.76 7.99
N GLU A 31 13.75 16.91 8.10
CA GLU A 31 14.69 15.78 8.02
C GLU A 31 14.48 14.79 9.18
N GLU A 32 14.30 15.30 10.40
CA GLU A 32 14.05 14.47 11.58
C GLU A 32 12.74 13.67 11.43
N TRP A 33 11.67 14.32 10.98
CA TRP A 33 10.37 13.67 10.82
C TRP A 33 10.38 12.69 9.65
N TYR A 34 11.11 13.00 8.58
CA TYR A 34 11.34 12.10 7.47
C TYR A 34 12.02 10.82 7.93
N GLU A 35 13.12 10.92 8.69
CA GLU A 35 13.83 9.75 9.20
C GLU A 35 12.99 8.94 10.20
N LYS A 36 12.14 9.58 11.01
CA LYS A 36 11.16 8.87 11.86
C LYS A 36 10.14 8.07 11.04
N ASN A 37 9.56 8.68 10.01
CA ASN A 37 8.62 7.99 9.11
C ASN A 37 9.31 6.83 8.38
N ARG A 38 10.52 7.05 7.90
CA ARG A 38 11.34 6.03 7.25
C ARG A 38 11.64 4.86 8.19
N ALA A 39 11.99 5.10 9.45
CA ALA A 39 12.24 4.05 10.43
C ALA A 39 11.00 3.18 10.68
N VAL A 40 9.80 3.76 10.68
CA VAL A 40 8.54 2.99 10.74
C VAL A 40 8.40 2.10 9.51
N GLY A 41 8.66 2.64 8.32
CA GLY A 41 8.64 1.90 7.06
C GLY A 41 9.62 0.73 7.04
N ASP A 42 10.88 0.96 7.43
CA ASP A 42 11.93 -0.05 7.47
C ASP A 42 11.59 -1.18 8.46
N ARG A 43 11.01 -0.84 9.62
CA ARG A 43 10.55 -1.83 10.61
C ARG A 43 9.42 -2.69 10.04
N LEU A 44 8.44 -2.09 9.40
CA LEU A 44 7.28 -2.79 8.84
C LEU A 44 7.68 -3.65 7.62
N TYR A 45 8.54 -3.13 6.76
CA TYR A 45 9.13 -3.87 5.65
C TYR A 45 9.82 -5.15 6.13
N SER A 46 10.70 -5.00 7.12
CA SER A 46 11.46 -6.10 7.70
C SER A 46 10.53 -7.11 8.37
N ALA A 47 9.51 -6.64 9.09
CA ALA A 47 8.51 -7.53 9.71
C ALA A 47 7.74 -8.37 8.69
N ILE A 48 7.38 -7.81 7.53
CA ILE A 48 6.74 -8.57 6.45
C ILE A 48 7.69 -9.62 5.88
N LEU A 49 8.93 -9.24 5.55
CA LEU A 49 9.92 -10.16 5.01
C LEU A 49 10.26 -11.31 5.97
N ASP A 50 10.42 -10.99 7.25
CA ASP A 50 10.67 -11.93 8.35
C ASP A 50 9.45 -12.80 8.67
N ARG A 51 8.30 -12.59 8.01
CA ARG A 51 7.02 -13.28 8.26
C ARG A 51 6.49 -13.08 9.68
N LYS A 52 6.88 -11.99 10.35
CA LYS A 52 6.32 -11.59 11.65
C LYS A 52 4.93 -10.99 11.49
N ILE A 53 4.68 -10.36 10.34
CA ILE A 53 3.37 -9.89 9.93
C ILE A 53 3.05 -10.33 8.50
N ASP A 54 1.76 -10.50 8.21
CA ASP A 54 1.29 -10.94 6.89
C ASP A 54 1.18 -9.79 5.90
N LEU A 55 0.68 -8.63 6.35
CA LEU A 55 0.52 -7.45 5.51
C LEU A 55 0.55 -6.14 6.30
N VAL A 56 0.77 -5.06 5.56
CA VAL A 56 0.50 -3.69 6.04
C VAL A 56 -0.51 -3.06 5.09
N ALA A 57 -1.59 -2.51 5.64
CA ALA A 57 -2.59 -1.77 4.88
C ALA A 57 -2.48 -0.27 5.19
N PHE A 58 -2.80 0.58 4.22
CA PHE A 58 -2.86 2.01 4.42
C PHE A 58 -3.71 2.71 3.36
N ARG A 59 -4.23 3.89 3.68
CA ARG A 59 -5.03 4.68 2.74
C ARG A 59 -4.14 5.42 1.75
N GLY A 60 -4.49 5.40 0.46
CA GLY A 60 -3.81 6.19 -0.57
C GLY A 60 -4.10 7.69 -0.42
N THR A 61 -3.09 8.53 -0.65
CA THR A 61 -3.12 9.94 -0.24
C THR A 61 -3.80 10.90 -1.21
N GLU A 62 -3.80 10.65 -2.52
CA GLU A 62 -4.19 11.70 -3.46
C GLU A 62 -5.70 11.99 -3.50
N ASN A 63 -6.57 11.05 -3.11
CA ASN A 63 -8.02 11.26 -3.11
C ASN A 63 -8.79 10.38 -2.11
N GLY A 64 -8.09 9.54 -1.35
CA GLY A 64 -8.70 8.59 -0.42
C GLY A 64 -9.70 7.62 -1.06
N ARG A 65 -9.64 7.44 -2.38
CA ARG A 65 -10.55 6.59 -3.20
C ARG A 65 -10.10 5.13 -3.25
N PHE A 66 -8.85 4.85 -2.88
CA PHE A 66 -8.27 3.53 -2.81
C PHE A 66 -7.43 3.41 -1.53
N TYR A 67 -7.20 2.16 -1.12
CA TYR A 67 -6.23 1.80 -0.10
C TYR A 67 -5.20 0.87 -0.72
N SER A 68 -4.02 0.80 -0.14
CA SER A 68 -2.95 -0.06 -0.60
C SER A 68 -2.64 -1.11 0.45
N ILE A 69 -2.25 -2.29 -0.01
CA ILE A 69 -1.72 -3.35 0.85
C ILE A 69 -0.31 -3.71 0.41
N LEU A 70 0.58 -3.84 1.37
CA LEU A 70 1.95 -4.27 1.22
C LEU A 70 2.07 -5.70 1.74
N THR A 71 2.53 -6.61 0.91
CA THR A 71 2.71 -8.04 1.22
C THR A 71 4.04 -8.54 0.69
N ARG A 72 4.44 -9.76 1.08
CA ARG A 72 5.54 -10.46 0.40
C ARG A 72 5.16 -10.79 -1.04
N SER A 73 6.10 -10.62 -1.97
CA SER A 73 5.89 -11.01 -3.35
C SER A 73 5.93 -12.53 -3.48
N ALA A 74 4.88 -13.11 -4.06
CA ALA A 74 4.87 -14.53 -4.42
C ALA A 74 5.78 -14.85 -5.63
N LYS A 75 6.17 -13.83 -6.40
CA LYS A 75 6.95 -13.98 -7.65
C LYS A 75 8.46 -13.94 -7.42
N GLN A 76 8.92 -13.44 -6.28
CA GLN A 76 10.34 -13.26 -5.99
C GLN A 76 10.57 -13.25 -4.48
N GLU A 77 11.42 -14.17 -4.01
CA GLU A 77 11.83 -14.21 -2.62
C GLU A 77 12.60 -12.94 -2.24
N GLY A 78 12.36 -12.44 -1.02
CA GLY A 78 12.95 -11.20 -0.53
C GLY A 78 12.35 -9.91 -1.12
N ALA A 79 11.39 -10.00 -2.05
CA ALA A 79 10.71 -8.82 -2.60
C ALA A 79 9.35 -8.58 -1.93
N LEU A 80 8.94 -7.32 -1.86
CA LEU A 80 7.58 -6.95 -1.48
C LEU A 80 6.72 -6.61 -2.70
N GLN A 81 5.42 -6.71 -2.52
CA GLN A 81 4.41 -6.32 -3.47
C GLN A 81 3.46 -5.34 -2.81
N LEU A 82 3.38 -4.14 -3.37
CA LEU A 82 2.34 -3.18 -3.08
C LEU A 82 1.18 -3.39 -4.06
N THR A 83 -0.05 -3.41 -3.56
CA THR A 83 -1.27 -3.57 -4.38
C THR A 83 -2.26 -2.49 -4.00
N ASP A 84 -2.67 -1.69 -4.97
CA ASP A 84 -3.66 -0.63 -4.79
C ASP A 84 -5.06 -1.19 -5.07
N ILE A 85 -6.02 -0.88 -4.20
CA ILE A 85 -7.37 -1.48 -4.18
C ILE A 85 -8.42 -0.39 -4.01
N ASP A 86 -9.35 -0.31 -4.97
CA ASP A 86 -10.51 0.56 -4.87
C ASP A 86 -11.78 -0.22 -4.45
N CYS A 87 -12.96 0.40 -4.58
CA CYS A 87 -14.22 -0.27 -4.27
C CYS A 87 -14.58 -1.43 -5.21
N LYS A 88 -14.00 -1.48 -6.42
CA LYS A 88 -14.23 -2.52 -7.43
C LYS A 88 -13.19 -3.64 -7.34
N GLY A 89 -11.97 -3.34 -6.90
CA GLY A 89 -10.93 -4.30 -6.58
C GLY A 89 -9.51 -3.80 -6.85
N PRO A 90 -8.55 -4.71 -7.04
CA PRO A 90 -7.17 -4.34 -7.32
C PRO A 90 -7.08 -3.52 -8.62
N ILE A 91 -6.51 -2.32 -8.54
CA ILE A 91 -6.33 -1.40 -9.68
C ILE A 91 -4.87 -1.35 -10.15
N GLY A 92 -3.92 -1.77 -9.31
CA GLY A 92 -2.50 -1.74 -9.62
C GLY A 92 -1.70 -2.62 -8.69
N HIS A 93 -0.53 -3.05 -9.17
CA HIS A 93 0.47 -3.71 -8.34
C HIS A 93 1.87 -3.20 -8.70
N ARG A 94 2.69 -2.95 -7.68
CA ARG A 94 4.10 -2.54 -7.82
C ARG A 94 4.96 -3.47 -7.00
N ARG A 95 6.03 -3.99 -7.61
CA ARG A 95 7.05 -4.75 -6.86
C ARG A 95 8.07 -3.79 -6.28
N LEU A 96 8.43 -4.01 -5.03
CA LEU A 96 9.45 -3.25 -4.32
C LEU A 96 10.63 -4.20 -4.06
N THR A 97 11.71 -3.97 -4.78
CA THR A 97 12.95 -4.78 -4.72
C THR A 97 14.05 -4.11 -3.90
N ASN A 98 13.89 -2.83 -3.52
CA ASN A 98 14.82 -2.09 -2.68
C ASN A 98 14.12 -1.54 -1.43
N GLN A 99 14.73 -1.72 -0.26
CA GLN A 99 14.27 -1.17 1.03
C GLN A 99 14.04 0.34 0.98
N LYS A 100 14.87 1.08 0.22
CA LYS A 100 14.76 2.55 0.06
C LYS A 100 13.54 3.04 -0.73
N MET A 101 12.73 2.14 -1.34
CA MET A 101 11.65 2.54 -2.26
C MET A 101 10.27 2.68 -1.61
N LEU A 102 10.15 2.53 -0.29
CA LEU A 102 8.90 2.85 0.37
C LEU A 102 8.87 4.34 0.71
N ASP A 103 8.50 5.13 -0.30
CA ASP A 103 7.67 6.30 -0.05
C ASP A 103 6.36 5.75 0.51
N LEU A 104 6.34 5.52 1.82
CA LEU A 104 5.14 5.26 2.58
C LEU A 104 4.07 6.29 2.15
N PRO A 105 2.77 5.91 2.21
CA PRO A 105 1.68 6.82 1.85
C PRO A 105 1.94 8.19 2.49
N GLY A 106 1.78 9.23 1.69
CA GLY A 106 2.10 10.60 2.07
C GLY A 106 1.65 10.94 3.50
N TYR A 107 2.57 11.61 4.19
CA TYR A 107 2.42 12.51 5.32
C TYR A 107 1.05 12.47 6.05
N GLY A 108 1.03 11.90 7.26
CA GLY A 108 -0.20 11.77 8.08
C GLY A 108 -1.01 10.51 7.87
N ALA A 109 -0.53 9.55 7.07
CA ALA A 109 -1.25 8.30 6.85
C ALA A 109 -1.20 7.38 8.08
N VAL A 110 -2.32 6.68 8.32
CA VAL A 110 -2.39 5.56 9.27
C VAL A 110 -2.09 4.25 8.54
N LEU A 111 -1.09 3.54 9.04
CA LEU A 111 -0.71 2.20 8.59
C LEU A 111 -1.27 1.17 9.58
N ALA A 112 -1.89 0.12 9.08
CA ALA A 112 -2.34 -1.03 9.86
C ALA A 112 -1.44 -2.23 9.57
N ALA A 113 -0.61 -2.62 10.54
CA ALA A 113 0.17 -3.84 10.49
C ALA A 113 -0.69 -5.02 10.96
N VAL A 114 -0.84 -6.02 10.09
CA VAL A 114 -1.70 -7.17 10.32
C VAL A 114 -0.83 -8.41 10.49
N PRO A 115 -0.68 -8.94 11.72
CA PRO A 115 0.21 -10.06 11.98
C PRO A 115 -0.26 -11.36 11.35
N ASP A 116 -1.56 -11.63 11.40
CA ASP A 116 -2.20 -12.85 10.91
C ASP A 116 -3.51 -12.49 10.20
N ILE A 117 -3.49 -12.51 8.87
CA ILE A 117 -4.64 -12.15 8.03
C ILE A 117 -5.78 -13.15 8.18
N SER A 118 -5.52 -14.39 8.62
CA SER A 118 -6.58 -15.39 8.81
C SER A 118 -7.50 -15.07 10.00
N LYS A 119 -7.04 -14.23 10.92
CA LYS A 119 -7.77 -13.79 12.12
C LYS A 119 -8.39 -12.39 11.98
N CYS A 120 -8.14 -11.73 10.84
CA CYS A 120 -8.64 -10.39 10.57
C CYS A 120 -9.66 -10.43 9.44
N ASN A 121 -10.74 -9.66 9.56
CA ASN A 121 -11.64 -9.42 8.44
C ASN A 121 -11.24 -8.11 7.73
N GLU A 122 -11.65 -7.93 6.47
CA GLU A 122 -11.34 -6.72 5.71
C GLU A 122 -11.86 -5.46 6.41
N ARG A 123 -13.07 -5.52 6.99
CA ARG A 123 -13.70 -4.38 7.64
C ARG A 123 -12.86 -3.84 8.81
N ASP A 124 -12.28 -4.72 9.62
CA ASP A 124 -11.41 -4.36 10.74
C ASP A 124 -10.13 -3.67 10.24
N ILE A 125 -9.55 -4.16 9.14
CA ILE A 125 -8.35 -3.59 8.52
C ILE A 125 -8.67 -2.21 7.94
N LEU A 126 -9.79 -2.08 7.22
CA LEU A 126 -10.24 -0.82 6.63
C LEU A 126 -10.59 0.21 7.70
N GLN A 127 -11.25 -0.22 8.78
CA GLN A 127 -11.53 0.64 9.92
C GLN A 127 -10.24 1.13 10.59
N ALA A 128 -9.24 0.26 10.74
CA ALA A 128 -7.96 0.62 11.35
C ALA A 128 -7.20 1.71 10.57
N ILE A 129 -7.38 1.79 9.24
CA ILE A 129 -6.76 2.82 8.39
C ILE A 129 -7.71 3.98 8.06
N GLY A 130 -8.88 4.05 8.71
CA GLY A 130 -9.89 5.09 8.46
C GLY A 130 -10.44 5.10 7.02
N PHE A 131 -10.50 3.94 6.37
CA PHE A 131 -11.05 3.80 5.02
C PHE A 131 -12.50 3.34 5.07
N GLU A 132 -13.41 4.19 4.59
CA GLU A 132 -14.83 3.85 4.50
C GLU A 132 -15.11 3.11 3.19
N GLN A 133 -15.52 1.85 3.31
CA GLN A 133 -15.85 1.02 2.16
C GLN A 133 -17.23 1.43 1.61
N LYS A 134 -17.27 1.97 0.39
CA LYS A 134 -18.54 2.20 -0.32
C LYS A 134 -18.94 0.91 -1.06
N GLY A 135 -19.76 0.08 -0.42
CA GLY A 135 -20.36 -1.16 -0.95
C GLY A 135 -19.89 -2.45 -0.24
N ASP A 136 -20.70 -3.51 -0.32
CA ASP A 136 -20.58 -4.73 0.52
C ASP A 136 -19.61 -5.82 0.02
N ARG A 137 -18.74 -5.54 -0.96
CA ARG A 137 -17.88 -6.59 -1.56
C ARG A 137 -16.61 -6.80 -0.75
N SER A 138 -16.30 -8.06 -0.45
CA SER A 138 -15.07 -8.48 0.23
C SER A 138 -13.83 -8.43 -0.67
N LEU A 139 -12.64 -8.38 -0.05
CA LEU A 139 -11.33 -8.49 -0.69
C LEU A 139 -11.21 -9.72 -1.59
N LYS A 140 -11.82 -10.85 -1.20
CA LYS A 140 -11.82 -12.08 -2.00
C LYS A 140 -12.63 -11.92 -3.28
N GLU A 141 -13.81 -11.31 -3.20
CA GLU A 141 -14.67 -11.04 -4.35
C GLU A 141 -14.02 -10.02 -5.30
N LYS A 142 -13.45 -8.97 -4.74
CA LYS A 142 -12.65 -7.97 -5.47
C LYS A 142 -11.45 -8.60 -6.18
N ALA A 143 -10.71 -9.48 -5.50
CA ALA A 143 -9.57 -10.19 -6.08
C ALA A 143 -10.01 -11.16 -7.20
N ALA A 144 -11.17 -11.80 -7.06
CA ALA A 144 -11.73 -12.66 -8.11
C ALA A 144 -12.09 -11.85 -9.37
N ILE A 145 -12.74 -10.69 -9.19
CA ILE A 145 -13.04 -9.75 -10.29
C ILE A 145 -11.76 -9.24 -10.95
N GLY A 146 -10.75 -8.86 -10.16
CA GLY A 146 -9.46 -8.43 -10.69
C GLY A 146 -8.74 -9.52 -11.48
N ARG A 147 -8.78 -10.78 -11.04
CA ARG A 147 -8.21 -11.91 -11.82
C ARG A 147 -8.96 -12.14 -13.12
N GLU A 148 -10.30 -12.07 -13.09
CA GLU A 148 -11.12 -12.26 -14.29
C GLU A 148 -10.94 -11.11 -15.28
N GLY A 149 -10.91 -9.86 -14.79
CA GLY A 149 -10.60 -8.68 -15.59
C GLY A 149 -9.19 -8.74 -16.18
N SER A 150 -8.19 -9.19 -15.41
CA SER A 150 -6.82 -9.40 -15.88
C SER A 150 -6.74 -10.47 -16.95
N LYS A 151 -7.46 -11.59 -16.82
CA LYS A 151 -7.56 -12.63 -17.86
C LYS A 151 -8.21 -12.11 -19.13
N GLN A 152 -9.27 -11.31 -19.00
CA GLN A 152 -9.95 -10.70 -20.15
C GLN A 152 -9.05 -9.67 -20.85
N LEU A 153 -8.25 -8.91 -20.09
CA LEU A 153 -7.26 -7.98 -20.63
C LEU A 153 -6.10 -8.70 -21.32
N GLU A 154 -5.58 -9.78 -20.74
CA GLU A 154 -4.57 -10.63 -21.38
C GLU A 154 -5.10 -11.30 -22.64
N ALA A 155 -6.33 -11.83 -22.61
CA ALA A 155 -6.99 -12.41 -23.78
C ALA A 155 -7.22 -11.37 -24.88
N ALA A 156 -7.62 -10.14 -24.52
CA ALA A 156 -7.73 -9.03 -25.46
C ALA A 156 -6.37 -8.62 -26.03
N ARG A 157 -5.31 -8.57 -25.21
CA ARG A 157 -3.93 -8.27 -25.63
C ARG A 157 -3.41 -9.28 -26.65
N ASN A 158 -3.64 -10.56 -26.41
CA ASN A 158 -3.23 -11.65 -27.31
C ASN A 158 -4.03 -11.64 -28.61
N ARG A 159 -5.31 -11.24 -28.56
CA ARG A 159 -6.19 -11.14 -29.74
C ARG A 159 -5.81 -9.98 -30.67
N VAL A 160 -5.19 -8.93 -30.14
CA VAL A 160 -4.73 -7.75 -30.90
C VAL A 160 -3.25 -7.88 -31.31
N GLY A 161 -2.57 -8.99 -30.97
CA GLY A 161 -1.17 -9.24 -31.37
C GLY A 161 -0.15 -8.30 -30.68
N LEU A 162 -0.50 -7.72 -29.53
CA LEU A 162 0.34 -6.76 -28.79
C LEU A 162 1.36 -7.45 -27.86
N GLU A 163 1.79 -8.67 -28.18
CA GLU A 163 2.72 -9.44 -27.36
C GLU A 163 4.11 -8.79 -27.23
N ASN A 164 4.42 -7.83 -28.10
CA ASN A 164 5.70 -7.11 -28.15
C ASN A 164 5.63 -5.64 -27.73
N PHE A 165 4.54 -5.17 -27.11
CA PHE A 165 4.45 -3.79 -26.62
C PHE A 165 5.21 -3.64 -25.28
N ASP A 166 6.53 -3.64 -25.36
CA ASP A 166 7.40 -3.15 -24.29
C ASP A 166 7.16 -1.63 -24.22
N GLY A 167 6.66 -1.11 -23.10
CA GLY A 167 6.26 0.30 -22.92
C GLY A 167 7.38 1.35 -23.00
N ARG A 168 8.37 1.16 -23.88
CA ARG A 168 9.48 2.05 -24.21
C ARG A 168 9.23 2.93 -25.44
N ASP A 169 8.06 2.85 -26.07
CA ASP A 169 7.72 3.63 -27.28
C ASP A 169 6.93 4.92 -27.01
N PHE A 170 6.96 5.43 -25.78
CA PHE A 170 6.62 6.84 -25.52
C PHE A 170 7.91 7.59 -25.18
N ARG A 171 8.56 8.13 -26.21
CA ARG A 171 9.61 9.13 -26.10
C ARG A 171 9.19 10.39 -26.83
#